data_AF-A0A7W0GXS5-F1
#
_entry.id   AF-A0A7W0GXS5-F1
#
_cell.length_a   1.000
_cell.length_b   1.000
_cell.length_c   1.000
_cell.angle_alpha   90.00
_cell.angle_beta   90.00
_cell.angle_gamma   90.00
#
_symmetry.space_group_name_H-M   'P 1'
#
loop_
_entity.id
_entity.type
_entity.pdbx_description
1 polymer ?
#
loop_
_entity_poly.entity_id
_entity_poly.type
_entity_poly.pdbx_seq_one_letter_code
_entity_poly.pdbx_strand_id
1 'polypeptide(L)'
;MRGAMGQPPRRAVAVECLTAVGWVSGRFHVPAQQSFIDFLQQGGAFLPLTDAILPGRPAPLPFFAVHRAGLALIAPDPADALLETLGAQGITSPWSVTCAFPGGLLEGQIDFLTNQRLSDYLRVPQHFILVREARWEPLLTDDARRHATRRDLPIAVVQLAELVGIAEAETQRGRGHPGKLQPESELGMV
;
A
#
# COMPACT_ATOMS: atom_id res chain seq x y z
N MET A 1 30.45 22.68 -25.65
CA MET A 1 29.39 22.98 -24.66
C MET A 1 28.69 21.67 -24.29
N ARG A 2 28.99 21.10 -23.12
CA ARG A 2 28.25 19.93 -22.62
C ARG A 2 26.92 20.44 -22.08
N GLY A 3 25.82 20.12 -22.78
CA GLY A 3 24.48 20.43 -22.28
C GLY A 3 24.31 19.77 -20.92
N ALA A 4 23.94 20.55 -19.90
CA ALA A 4 23.45 20.01 -18.66
C ALA A 4 22.26 19.11 -19.00
N MET A 5 22.42 17.79 -18.86
CA MET A 5 21.29 16.87 -18.92
C MET A 5 20.34 17.30 -17.80
N GLY A 6 19.28 18.02 -18.17
CA GLY A 6 18.28 18.51 -17.24
C GLY A 6 17.75 17.34 -16.44
N GLN A 7 17.78 17.44 -15.12
CA GLN A 7 17.18 16.41 -14.28
C GLN A 7 15.73 16.20 -14.74
N PRO A 8 15.28 14.95 -14.92
CA PRO A 8 13.92 14.70 -15.32
C PRO A 8 12.95 15.37 -14.34
N PRO A 9 11.85 15.96 -14.83
CA PRO A 9 10.88 16.65 -13.98
C PRO A 9 10.37 15.70 -12.89
N ARG A 10 10.21 16.23 -11.67
CA ARG A 10 9.70 15.48 -10.53
C ARG A 10 8.40 16.10 -10.02
N ARG A 11 7.49 15.25 -9.57
CA ARG A 11 6.29 15.61 -8.82
C ARG A 11 6.48 15.29 -7.35
N ALA A 12 5.82 16.06 -6.48
CA ALA A 12 5.82 15.81 -5.05
C ALA A 12 4.58 15.00 -4.68
N VAL A 13 4.77 13.85 -4.04
CA VAL A 13 3.69 12.99 -3.52
C VAL A 13 3.65 13.16 -2.01
N ALA A 14 2.61 13.81 -1.51
CA ALA A 14 2.39 13.91 -0.07
C ALA A 14 2.02 12.52 0.47
N VAL A 15 2.59 12.16 1.62
CA VAL A 15 2.40 10.85 2.24
C VAL A 15 2.33 10.95 3.76
N GLU A 16 1.68 9.97 4.37
CA GLU A 16 1.85 9.56 5.75
C GLU A 16 2.39 8.12 5.81
N CYS A 17 3.50 7.90 6.49
CA CYS A 17 4.18 6.62 6.59
C CYS A 17 4.06 6.08 8.01
N LEU A 18 3.54 4.86 8.18
CA LEU A 18 3.61 4.15 9.45
C LEU A 18 4.99 3.50 9.59
N THR A 19 5.69 3.84 10.67
CA THR A 19 6.99 3.27 11.05
C THR A 19 6.94 2.76 12.49
N ALA A 20 8.01 2.11 12.94
CA ALA A 20 8.14 1.67 14.34
C ALA A 20 8.06 2.82 15.36
N VAL A 21 8.37 4.07 14.97
CA VAL A 21 8.28 5.24 15.86
C VAL A 21 6.92 5.95 15.76
N GLY A 22 6.02 5.48 14.88
CA GLY A 22 4.70 6.07 14.61
C GLY A 22 4.56 6.62 13.20
N TRP A 23 3.53 7.45 13.01
CA TRP A 23 3.20 8.08 11.72
C TRP A 23 4.10 9.26 11.41
N VAL A 24 4.82 9.18 10.29
CA VAL A 24 5.68 10.24 9.75
C VAL A 24 5.03 10.80 8.49
N SER A 25 4.73 12.10 8.46
CA SER A 25 4.23 12.73 7.23
C SER A 25 5.36 13.40 6.46
N GLY A 26 5.23 13.54 5.14
CA GLY A 26 6.19 14.28 4.32
C GLY A 26 5.90 14.16 2.83
N ARG A 27 6.91 14.36 1.99
CA ARG A 27 6.79 14.30 0.53
C ARG A 27 7.88 13.46 -0.12
N PHE A 28 7.49 12.56 -1.02
CA PHE A 28 8.42 11.92 -1.96
C PHE A 28 8.50 12.71 -3.25
N HIS A 29 9.71 12.83 -3.82
CA HIS A 29 9.92 13.44 -5.12
C HIS A 29 10.10 12.36 -6.20
N VAL A 30 9.02 12.10 -6.92
CA VAL A 30 8.87 11.01 -7.88
C VAL A 30 9.02 11.56 -9.30
N PRO A 31 9.67 10.87 -10.26
CA PRO A 31 9.67 11.27 -11.65
C PRO A 31 8.24 11.46 -12.18
N ALA A 32 8.00 12.54 -12.94
CA ALA A 32 6.64 12.99 -13.29
C ALA A 32 5.79 11.92 -14.03
N GLN A 33 6.43 11.05 -14.80
CA GLN A 33 5.78 10.00 -15.61
C GLN A 33 5.82 8.61 -14.95
N GLN A 34 6.43 8.48 -13.77
CA GLN A 34 6.54 7.21 -13.06
C GLN A 34 5.40 7.09 -12.06
N SER A 35 4.82 5.89 -11.92
CA SER A 35 3.86 5.62 -10.85
C SER A 35 4.55 5.62 -9.49
N PHE A 36 3.79 5.96 -8.44
CA PHE A 36 4.34 6.01 -7.10
C PHE A 36 4.77 4.62 -6.62
N ILE A 37 3.98 3.58 -6.91
CA ILE A 37 4.35 2.20 -6.56
C ILE A 37 5.65 1.77 -7.24
N ASP A 38 5.85 2.04 -8.53
CA ASP A 38 7.08 1.65 -9.24
C ASP A 38 8.31 2.36 -8.68
N PHE A 39 8.16 3.63 -8.32
CA PHE A 39 9.21 4.39 -7.64
C PHE A 39 9.62 3.73 -6.33
N LEU A 40 8.65 3.32 -5.51
CA LEU A 40 8.92 2.61 -4.26
C LEU A 40 9.57 1.24 -4.48
N GLN A 41 9.15 0.51 -5.52
CA GLN A 41 9.72 -0.81 -5.85
C GLN A 41 11.20 -0.70 -6.22
N GLN A 42 11.59 0.32 -6.98
CA GLN A 42 12.95 0.54 -7.49
C GLN A 42 13.88 1.27 -6.52
N GLY A 43 13.34 1.84 -5.44
CA GLY A 43 14.11 2.61 -4.47
C GLY A 43 15.19 1.81 -3.75
N GLY A 44 16.26 2.50 -3.34
CA GLY A 44 17.34 1.91 -2.53
C GLY A 44 16.90 1.55 -1.10
N ALA A 45 17.87 1.21 -0.25
CA ALA A 45 17.63 0.91 1.16
C ALA A 45 17.02 2.10 1.92
N PHE A 46 17.27 3.33 1.46
CA PHE A 46 16.70 4.54 2.01
C PHE A 46 15.88 5.29 0.96
N LEU A 47 14.72 5.79 1.36
CA LEU A 47 13.84 6.60 0.55
C LEU A 47 13.87 8.05 1.08
N PRO A 48 14.22 9.04 0.24
CA PRO A 48 14.32 10.43 0.69
C PRO A 48 12.94 11.07 0.81
N LEU A 49 12.63 11.60 1.99
CA LEU A 49 11.41 12.32 2.32
C LEU A 49 11.76 13.78 2.65
N THR A 50 11.02 14.73 2.08
CA THR A 50 11.15 16.17 2.38
C THR A 50 9.98 16.66 3.22
N ASP A 51 10.17 17.78 3.90
CA ASP A 51 9.19 18.40 4.81
C ASP A 51 8.64 17.40 5.85
N ALA A 52 9.52 16.54 6.36
CA ALA A 52 9.13 15.40 7.17
C ALA A 52 8.75 15.83 8.59
N ILE A 53 7.57 15.45 9.06
CA ILE A 53 7.11 15.69 10.43
C ILE A 53 7.10 14.35 11.16
N LEU A 54 7.86 14.28 12.25
CA LEU A 54 7.98 13.07 13.07
C LEU A 54 6.99 13.11 14.25
N PRO A 55 6.55 11.95 14.76
CA PRO A 55 5.79 11.87 16.01
C PRO A 55 6.46 12.64 17.15
N GLY A 56 5.71 13.51 17.82
CA GLY A 56 6.22 14.32 18.94
C GLY A 56 7.10 15.51 18.52
N ARG A 57 7.35 15.72 17.23
CA ARG A 57 8.13 16.85 16.71
C ARG A 57 7.32 17.63 15.67
N PRO A 58 6.69 18.77 16.03
CA PRO A 58 5.82 19.50 15.10
C PRO A 58 6.58 20.26 14.00
N ALA A 59 7.87 20.57 14.19
CA ALA A 59 8.65 21.30 13.21
C ALA A 59 9.12 20.38 12.06
N PRO A 60 8.84 20.71 10.78
CA PRO A 60 9.23 19.88 9.65
C PRO A 60 10.74 19.84 9.47
N LEU A 61 11.25 18.65 9.15
CA LEU A 61 12.63 18.42 8.76
C LEU A 61 12.75 18.61 7.24
N PRO A 62 13.71 19.41 6.75
CA PRO A 62 13.89 19.63 5.32
C PRO A 62 14.28 18.34 4.58
N PHE A 63 14.91 17.41 5.28
CA PHE A 63 15.31 16.11 4.76
C PHE A 63 15.21 15.03 5.84
N PHE A 64 14.61 13.91 5.49
CA PHE A 64 14.54 12.70 6.29
C PHE A 64 14.67 11.48 5.38
N ALA A 65 15.71 10.68 5.57
CA ALA A 65 15.90 9.44 4.84
C ALA A 65 15.24 8.29 5.62
N VAL A 66 14.07 7.83 5.17
CA VAL A 66 13.39 6.70 5.81
C VAL A 66 13.96 5.38 5.28
N HIS A 67 14.30 4.45 6.18
CA HIS A 67 14.75 3.13 5.77
C HIS A 67 13.57 2.36 5.17
N ARG A 68 13.75 1.75 3.99
CA ARG A 68 12.70 1.06 3.24
C ARG A 68 12.06 -0.08 4.04
N ALA A 69 12.88 -0.85 4.76
CA ALA A 69 12.40 -1.92 5.62
C ALA A 69 11.81 -1.41 6.95
N GLY A 70 11.92 -0.11 7.26
CA GLY A 70 11.29 0.48 8.45
C GLY A 70 9.87 1.01 8.20
N LEU A 71 9.36 0.86 6.97
CA LEU A 71 8.03 1.29 6.55
C LEU A 71 7.07 0.11 6.64
N ALA A 72 6.03 0.20 7.45
CA ALA A 72 4.96 -0.78 7.46
C ALA A 72 3.87 -0.43 6.43
N LEU A 73 3.42 0.83 6.47
CA LEU A 73 2.40 1.38 5.58
C LEU A 73 2.83 2.74 5.04
N ILE A 74 2.38 3.06 3.83
CA ILE A 74 2.46 4.40 3.26
C ILE A 74 1.06 4.76 2.75
N ALA A 75 0.46 5.80 3.30
CA ALA A 75 -0.79 6.37 2.84
C ALA A 75 -0.47 7.62 2.00
N PRO A 76 -0.49 7.51 0.65
CA PRO A 76 -0.31 8.67 -0.20
C PRO A 76 -1.58 9.53 -0.25
N ASP A 77 -1.41 10.79 -0.63
CA ASP A 77 -2.53 11.67 -0.97
C ASP A 77 -3.33 11.04 -2.14
N PRO A 78 -4.63 10.76 -1.96
CA PRO A 78 -5.46 10.18 -3.01
C PRO A 78 -5.66 11.09 -4.23
N ALA A 79 -5.35 12.39 -4.12
CA ALA A 79 -5.40 13.31 -5.25
C ALA A 79 -4.26 13.10 -6.25
N ASP A 80 -3.26 12.27 -5.93
CA ASP A 80 -2.17 11.97 -6.85
C ASP A 80 -2.66 11.09 -8.03
N ALA A 81 -2.47 11.59 -9.25
CA ALA A 81 -3.00 10.95 -10.45
C ALA A 81 -2.24 9.67 -10.88
N LEU A 82 -1.06 9.40 -10.32
CA LEU A 82 -0.16 8.33 -10.75
C LEU A 82 0.31 7.49 -9.55
N LEU A 83 -0.64 7.00 -8.75
CA LEU A 83 -0.33 6.11 -7.63
C LEU A 83 0.11 4.72 -8.10
N GLU A 84 -0.53 4.22 -9.15
CA GLU A 84 -0.27 2.91 -9.73
C GLU A 84 0.00 3.00 -11.23
N THR A 85 0.62 1.96 -11.76
CA THR A 85 0.79 1.81 -13.20
C THR A 85 -0.50 1.22 -13.77
N LEU A 86 -1.34 2.08 -14.38
CA LEU A 86 -2.51 1.64 -15.13
C LEU A 86 -2.05 0.75 -16.29
N GLY A 87 -2.46 -0.52 -16.32
CA GLY A 87 -2.28 -1.38 -17.50
C GLY A 87 -1.52 -2.70 -17.32
N ALA A 88 -1.53 -3.32 -16.13
CA ALA A 88 -1.19 -4.74 -16.06
C ALA A 88 -2.23 -5.53 -16.88
N GLN A 89 -1.76 -6.22 -17.92
CA GLN A 89 -2.60 -6.90 -18.92
C GLN A 89 -3.56 -7.90 -18.27
N GLY A 90 -4.86 -7.58 -18.25
CA GLY A 90 -5.91 -8.51 -17.84
C GLY A 90 -7.06 -7.85 -17.09
N ILE A 91 -8.13 -8.64 -16.88
CA ILE A 91 -9.25 -8.24 -16.03
C ILE A 91 -8.82 -8.52 -14.58
N THR A 92 -8.83 -7.49 -13.75
CA THR A 92 -8.63 -7.61 -12.31
C THR A 92 -9.98 -7.62 -11.59
N SER A 93 -10.01 -8.22 -10.41
CA SER A 93 -11.17 -8.16 -9.52
C SER A 93 -10.74 -7.71 -8.13
N PRO A 94 -11.48 -6.78 -7.49
CA PRO A 94 -11.19 -6.40 -6.12
C PRO A 94 -11.41 -7.59 -5.18
N TRP A 95 -10.43 -7.87 -4.35
CA TRP A 95 -10.45 -8.96 -3.38
C TRP A 95 -10.22 -8.44 -1.98
N SER A 96 -11.18 -8.67 -1.08
CA SER A 96 -11.09 -8.20 0.30
C SER A 96 -10.05 -8.99 1.08
N VAL A 97 -9.16 -8.29 1.78
CA VAL A 97 -8.06 -8.86 2.55
C VAL A 97 -7.93 -8.21 3.92
N THR A 98 -7.30 -8.95 4.83
CA THR A 98 -6.81 -8.48 6.12
C THR A 98 -5.30 -8.70 6.18
N CYS A 99 -4.56 -7.62 6.32
CA CYS A 99 -3.12 -7.60 6.50
C CYS A 99 -2.78 -7.41 7.98
N ALA A 100 -2.05 -8.35 8.56
CA ALA A 100 -1.63 -8.31 9.96
C ALA A 100 -0.20 -7.78 10.08
N PHE A 101 -0.02 -6.82 10.98
CA PHE A 101 1.27 -6.23 11.35
C PHE A 101 1.50 -6.38 12.85
N PRO A 102 2.73 -6.26 13.35
CA PRO A 102 3.00 -6.32 14.79
C PRO A 102 2.22 -5.27 15.60
N GLY A 103 1.92 -4.12 14.99
CA GLY A 103 1.24 -2.99 15.66
C GLY A 103 -0.24 -2.83 15.32
N GLY A 104 -0.85 -3.69 14.50
CA GLY A 104 -2.23 -3.48 14.03
C GLY A 104 -2.66 -4.33 12.86
N LEU A 105 -3.90 -4.12 12.45
CA LEU A 105 -4.53 -4.75 11.30
C LEU A 105 -4.85 -3.68 10.26
N LEU A 106 -4.64 -4.02 9.00
CA LEU A 106 -5.14 -3.25 7.87
C LEU A 106 -6.15 -4.10 7.11
N GLU A 107 -7.40 -3.65 7.07
CA GLU A 107 -8.43 -4.23 6.21
C GLU A 107 -8.51 -3.43 4.91
N GLY A 108 -8.86 -4.06 3.80
CA GLY A 108 -9.11 -3.35 2.55
C GLY A 108 -9.24 -4.30 1.37
N GLN A 109 -8.98 -3.79 0.17
CA GLN A 109 -9.10 -4.55 -1.08
C GLN A 109 -7.80 -4.51 -1.88
N ILE A 110 -7.40 -5.64 -2.44
CA ILE A 110 -6.32 -5.69 -3.42
C ILE A 110 -6.88 -6.09 -4.78
N ASP A 111 -6.30 -5.55 -5.84
CA ASP A 111 -6.62 -5.93 -7.21
C ASP A 111 -5.57 -6.89 -7.73
N PHE A 112 -5.99 -8.09 -8.15
CA PHE A 112 -5.16 -9.03 -8.89
C PHE A 112 -5.99 -9.69 -10.00
N LEU A 113 -5.31 -10.40 -10.92
CA LEU A 113 -5.95 -11.01 -12.08
C LEU A 113 -7.07 -11.96 -11.64
N THR A 114 -8.24 -11.89 -12.30
CA THR A 114 -9.44 -12.66 -11.92
C THR A 114 -9.19 -14.17 -11.81
N ASN A 115 -8.21 -14.73 -12.54
CA ASN A 115 -7.85 -16.14 -12.49
C ASN A 115 -6.68 -16.49 -11.56
N GLN A 116 -6.11 -15.52 -10.85
CA GLN A 116 -4.96 -15.70 -9.97
C GLN A 116 -5.42 -15.94 -8.53
N ARG A 117 -4.69 -16.77 -7.79
CA ARG A 117 -4.92 -16.92 -6.35
C ARG A 117 -4.18 -15.88 -5.55
N LEU A 118 -4.69 -15.50 -4.37
CA LEU A 118 -3.96 -14.63 -3.45
C LEU A 118 -2.56 -15.19 -3.16
N SER A 119 -2.44 -16.51 -2.93
CA SER A 119 -1.15 -17.16 -2.73
C SER A 119 -0.21 -17.04 -3.93
N ASP A 120 -0.74 -17.07 -5.14
CA ASP A 120 0.06 -17.00 -6.37
C ASP A 120 0.45 -15.55 -6.67
N TYR A 121 -0.42 -14.60 -6.37
CA TYR A 121 -0.14 -13.17 -6.40
C TYR A 121 1.02 -12.82 -5.45
N LEU A 122 1.00 -13.34 -4.22
CA LEU A 122 2.05 -13.10 -3.22
C LEU A 122 3.38 -13.80 -3.50
N ARG A 123 3.42 -14.78 -4.42
CA ARG A 123 4.66 -15.43 -4.86
C ARG A 123 5.46 -14.56 -5.82
N VAL A 124 4.83 -13.57 -6.46
CA VAL A 124 5.52 -12.65 -7.37
C VAL A 124 6.48 -11.79 -6.53
N PRO A 125 7.78 -11.73 -6.88
CA PRO A 125 8.74 -10.90 -6.16
C PRO A 125 8.34 -9.43 -6.23
N GLN A 126 7.85 -8.91 -5.12
CA GLN A 126 7.51 -7.50 -4.93
C GLN A 126 7.74 -7.15 -3.46
N HIS A 127 8.07 -5.89 -3.19
CA HIS A 127 8.24 -5.43 -1.82
C HIS A 127 6.96 -4.78 -1.31
N PHE A 128 6.26 -4.07 -2.19
CA PHE A 128 5.05 -3.35 -1.86
C PHE A 128 3.82 -3.90 -2.60
N ILE A 129 2.65 -3.79 -1.97
CA ILE A 129 1.33 -3.98 -2.61
C ILE A 129 0.44 -2.77 -2.32
N LEU A 130 -0.53 -2.52 -3.19
CA LEU A 130 -1.57 -1.51 -2.98
C LEU A 130 -2.82 -2.14 -2.39
N VAL A 131 -3.31 -1.56 -1.30
CA VAL A 131 -4.58 -1.89 -0.66
C VAL A 131 -5.50 -0.67 -0.76
N ARG A 132 -6.65 -0.82 -1.38
CA ARG A 132 -7.69 0.21 -1.52
C ARG A 132 -8.73 0.11 -0.43
N GLU A 133 -9.46 1.21 -0.23
CA GLU A 133 -10.52 1.30 0.77
C GLU A 133 -10.02 0.81 2.13
N ALA A 134 -8.77 1.17 2.41
CA ALA A 134 -8.00 0.61 3.50
C ALA A 134 -8.45 1.20 4.84
N ARG A 135 -8.36 0.40 5.88
CA ARG A 135 -8.68 0.79 7.24
C ARG A 135 -7.66 0.22 8.18
N TRP A 136 -6.92 1.09 8.84
CA TRP A 136 -5.94 0.74 9.84
C TRP A 136 -6.57 0.75 11.23
N GLU A 137 -6.46 -0.38 11.93
CA GLU A 137 -6.80 -0.51 13.35
C GLU A 137 -5.56 -0.92 14.16
N PRO A 138 -5.07 -0.06 15.07
CA PRO A 138 -3.93 -0.38 15.91
C PRO A 138 -4.27 -1.48 16.94
N LEU A 139 -3.37 -2.44 17.13
CA LEU A 139 -3.52 -3.50 18.13
C LEU A 139 -2.92 -3.00 19.45
N LEU A 140 -3.76 -2.49 20.33
CA LEU A 140 -3.34 -1.87 21.59
C LEU A 140 -3.58 -2.81 22.77
N THR A 141 -2.58 -2.96 23.63
CA THR A 141 -2.80 -3.40 25.02
C THR A 141 -3.50 -2.28 25.81
N ASP A 142 -4.25 -2.63 26.86
CA ASP A 142 -5.30 -1.79 27.48
C ASP A 142 -4.88 -0.34 27.83
N ASP A 143 -3.62 -0.06 28.16
CA ASP A 143 -3.15 1.29 28.53
C ASP A 143 -2.92 2.25 27.34
N ALA A 144 -2.67 1.73 26.13
CA ALA A 144 -2.38 2.54 24.94
C ALA A 144 -3.65 2.93 24.13
N ARG A 145 -4.83 2.41 24.53
CA ARG A 145 -6.11 2.60 23.84
C ARG A 145 -6.58 4.04 23.67
N ARG A 146 -6.10 4.96 24.52
CA ARG A 146 -6.62 6.33 24.54
C ARG A 146 -6.11 7.23 23.42
N HIS A 147 -5.07 6.84 22.69
CA HIS A 147 -4.41 7.74 21.71
C HIS A 147 -4.24 7.18 20.31
N ALA A 148 -4.39 5.87 20.09
CA ALA A 148 -4.26 5.32 18.75
C ALA A 148 -5.63 5.24 18.08
N THR A 149 -5.86 6.20 17.19
CA THR A 149 -7.11 6.31 16.43
C THR A 149 -7.05 5.40 15.22
N ARG A 150 -8.13 4.65 15.00
CA ARG A 150 -8.42 4.03 13.70
C ARG A 150 -8.30 5.06 12.58
N ARG A 151 -7.76 4.65 11.43
CA ARG A 151 -7.61 5.52 10.25
C ARG A 151 -8.24 4.87 9.04
N ASP A 152 -9.13 5.60 8.38
CA ASP A 152 -9.59 5.23 7.03
C ASP A 152 -8.62 5.85 6.02
N LEU A 153 -8.05 5.01 5.16
CA LEU A 153 -7.01 5.32 4.19
C LEU A 153 -7.56 4.94 2.81
N PRO A 154 -7.93 5.89 1.93
CA PRO A 154 -8.47 5.54 0.62
C PRO A 154 -7.57 4.56 -0.16
N ILE A 155 -6.26 4.74 -0.02
CA ILE A 155 -5.23 3.86 -0.54
C ILE A 155 -4.12 3.74 0.52
N ALA A 156 -3.61 2.53 0.71
CA ALA A 156 -2.43 2.23 1.51
C ALA A 156 -1.47 1.36 0.69
N VAL A 157 -0.21 1.76 0.62
CA VAL A 157 0.89 0.92 0.13
C VAL A 157 1.44 0.14 1.31
N VAL A 158 1.39 -1.19 1.23
CA VAL A 158 1.82 -2.11 2.28
C VAL A 158 3.20 -2.65 1.96
N GLN A 159 4.13 -2.59 2.90
CA GLN A 159 5.41 -3.29 2.83
C GLN A 159 5.21 -4.76 3.22
N LEU A 160 5.45 -5.67 2.28
CA LEU A 160 5.29 -7.11 2.51
C LEU A 160 6.27 -7.66 3.54
N ALA A 161 7.47 -7.10 3.65
CA ALA A 161 8.47 -7.54 4.62
C ALA A 161 8.07 -7.28 6.08
N GLU A 162 7.17 -6.32 6.32
CA GLU A 162 6.69 -5.96 7.66
C GLU A 162 5.36 -6.67 8.02
N LEU A 163 4.81 -7.47 7.10
CA LEU A 163 3.62 -8.27 7.37
C LEU A 163 3.96 -9.49 8.23
N VAL A 164 3.15 -9.70 9.26
CA VAL A 164 3.06 -10.98 9.97
C VAL A 164 2.29 -12.00 9.12
N GLY A 165 1.27 -11.53 8.40
CA GLY A 165 0.47 -12.37 7.52
C GLY A 165 -0.57 -11.57 6.75
N ILE A 166 -1.15 -12.20 5.73
CA ILE A 166 -2.26 -11.67 4.95
C ILE A 166 -3.27 -12.79 4.75
N ALA A 167 -4.54 -12.47 4.92
CA ALA A 167 -5.64 -13.40 4.78
C ALA A 167 -6.73 -12.81 3.89
N GLU A 168 -7.51 -13.69 3.26
CA GLU A 168 -8.77 -13.30 2.64
C GLU A 168 -9.75 -12.88 3.74
N ALA A 169 -10.48 -11.79 3.52
CA ALA A 169 -11.47 -11.33 4.49
C ALA A 169 -12.62 -12.34 4.61
N GLU A 170 -13.30 -12.35 5.75
CA GLU A 170 -14.42 -13.26 6.01
C GLU A 170 -15.54 -13.14 4.96
N THR A 171 -15.74 -11.94 4.41
CA THR A 171 -16.70 -11.66 3.33
C THR A 171 -16.44 -12.43 2.04
N GLN A 172 -15.25 -13.00 1.86
CA GLN A 172 -14.87 -13.81 0.71
C GLN A 172 -15.08 -15.32 0.95
N ARG A 173 -15.40 -15.75 2.18
CA ARG A 173 -15.65 -17.16 2.48
C ARG A 173 -16.81 -17.69 1.64
N GLY A 174 -16.57 -18.80 0.94
CA GLY A 174 -17.60 -19.48 0.12
C GLY A 174 -17.91 -18.79 -1.21
N ARG A 175 -17.43 -17.57 -1.45
CA ARG A 175 -17.34 -17.01 -2.80
C ARG A 175 -16.24 -17.78 -3.49
N GLY A 176 -16.59 -18.66 -4.45
CA GLY A 176 -15.59 -19.36 -5.24
C GLY A 176 -14.52 -18.38 -5.70
N HIS A 177 -13.26 -18.83 -5.73
CA HIS A 177 -12.16 -18.00 -6.20
C HIS A 177 -12.52 -17.37 -7.55
N PRO A 178 -12.12 -16.12 -7.86
CA PRO A 178 -12.64 -15.42 -9.03
C PRO A 178 -12.31 -16.14 -10.36
N GLY A 179 -11.40 -17.12 -10.33
CA GLY A 179 -11.06 -18.00 -11.46
C GLY A 179 -11.86 -19.30 -11.57
N LYS A 180 -12.75 -19.63 -10.61
CA LYS A 180 -13.74 -20.69 -10.80
C LYS A 180 -14.95 -20.06 -11.48
N LEU A 181 -15.06 -20.24 -12.80
CA LEU A 181 -16.35 -20.20 -13.47
C LEU A 181 -17.32 -20.98 -12.59
N GLN A 182 -18.41 -20.35 -12.16
CA GLN A 182 -19.48 -21.10 -11.51
C GLN A 182 -19.84 -22.23 -12.48
N PRO A 183 -19.89 -23.50 -12.03
CA PRO A 183 -20.48 -24.52 -12.88
C PRO A 183 -21.85 -23.97 -13.24
N GLU A 184 -22.11 -23.85 -14.54
CA GLU A 184 -23.41 -23.45 -15.06
C GLU A 184 -24.42 -24.21 -14.24
N SER A 185 -25.18 -23.48 -13.42
CA SER A 185 -26.28 -24.06 -12.68
C SER A 185 -27.12 -24.76 -13.72
N GLU A 186 -27.14 -26.10 -13.66
CA GLU A 186 -28.14 -26.95 -14.27
C GLU A 186 -29.51 -26.44 -13.80
N LEU A 187 -30.02 -25.41 -14.46
CA LEU A 187 -31.43 -25.13 -14.54
C LEU A 187 -31.95 -26.02 -15.66
N GLY A 188 -32.20 -27.27 -15.27
CA GLY A 188 -33.16 -28.09 -15.96
C GLY A 188 -34.57 -27.48 -15.90
N MET A 189 -35.37 -27.96 -16.85
CA MET A 189 -36.82 -27.79 -17.03
C MET A 189 -37.23 -26.45 -17.66
N VAL A 190 -37.80 -26.42 -18.87
CA VAL A 190 -38.80 -27.33 -19.47
C VAL A 190 -38.49 -27.62 -20.93
#